data_AF-A0A7Y7DGV6-F1
#
_entry.id   AF-A0A7Y7DGV6-F1
#
_cell.length_a   1.000
_cell.length_b   1.000
_cell.length_c   1.000
_cell.angle_alpha   90.00
_cell.angle_beta   90.00
_cell.angle_gamma   90.00
#
_symmetry.space_group_name_H-M   'P 1'
#
loop_
_entity.id
_entity.type
_entity.pdbx_description
1 polymer ?
#
loop_
_entity_poly.entity_id
_entity_poly.type
_entity_poly.pdbx_seq_one_letter_code
_entity_poly.pdbx_strand_id
1 'polypeptide(L)'
;MENVYSIPSSTKPFNLFGETFYPRYNFEGKYRCHSASYRNLVIKITGGRLTIENSLHKFINSNNYSDFTFSELNNAIEQIESKLKIQSEHLKLKRIEVAVNIEYLEQFNNLFILYGMKEFDNMRSGKTIYGKKFFGSEFNVKGYDKTIETKLNREYDDLGTQIKAPDNVSFP
;
A
#
# COMPACT_ATOMS: atom_id res chain seq x y z
N MET A 1 -25.33 8.48 5.15
CA MET A 1 -23.94 8.94 4.94
C MET A 1 -23.89 9.55 3.55
N GLU A 2 -23.71 10.86 3.47
CA GLU A 2 -23.70 11.59 2.20
C GLU A 2 -22.42 11.29 1.40
N ASN A 3 -22.56 11.19 0.08
CA ASN A 3 -21.43 11.05 -0.83
C ASN A 3 -20.71 12.40 -0.93
N VAL A 4 -19.53 12.52 -0.32
CA VAL A 4 -18.80 13.79 -0.25
C VAL A 4 -18.16 14.17 -1.59
N TYR A 5 -17.82 13.19 -2.44
CA TYR A 5 -17.21 13.41 -3.75
C TYR A 5 -18.05 12.81 -4.87
N SER A 6 -18.53 13.64 -5.80
CA SER A 6 -19.16 13.18 -7.04
C SER A 6 -18.09 12.79 -8.06
N ILE A 7 -18.19 11.59 -8.62
CA ILE A 7 -17.37 11.18 -9.76
C ILE A 7 -18.11 11.66 -11.02
N PRO A 8 -17.55 12.59 -11.81
CA PRO A 8 -18.26 13.19 -12.94
C PRO A 8 -18.56 12.18 -14.05
N SER A 9 -17.69 11.20 -14.22
CA SER A 9 -17.77 10.16 -15.24
C SER A 9 -16.99 8.95 -14.78
N SER A 10 -17.48 7.74 -15.06
CA SER A 10 -16.72 6.51 -14.84
C SER A 10 -15.65 6.25 -15.90
N THR A 11 -15.60 7.05 -16.97
CA THR A 11 -14.74 6.82 -18.14
C THR A 11 -13.74 7.92 -18.42
N LYS A 12 -13.92 9.12 -17.85
CA LYS A 12 -13.05 10.27 -18.10
C LYS A 12 -12.28 10.68 -16.84
N PRO A 13 -11.00 11.02 -16.97
CA PRO A 13 -10.26 11.62 -15.87
C PRO A 13 -10.87 12.94 -15.40
N PHE A 14 -10.62 13.32 -14.15
CA PHE A 14 -10.98 14.63 -13.62
C PHE A 14 -9.94 15.15 -12.63
N ASN A 15 -9.90 16.47 -12.44
CA ASN A 15 -8.96 17.09 -11.51
C ASN A 15 -9.61 17.31 -10.15
N LEU A 16 -8.91 16.95 -9.08
CA LEU A 16 -9.30 17.23 -7.71
C LEU A 16 -8.04 17.34 -6.84
N PHE A 17 -7.99 18.29 -5.91
CA PHE A 17 -6.82 18.54 -5.03
C PHE A 17 -5.50 18.76 -5.79
N GLY A 18 -5.58 19.31 -7.01
CA GLY A 18 -4.43 19.51 -7.88
C GLY A 18 -3.83 18.22 -8.43
N GLU A 19 -4.53 17.09 -8.38
CA GLU A 19 -4.15 15.84 -9.01
C GLU A 19 -5.18 15.43 -10.06
N THR A 20 -4.72 14.79 -11.14
CA THR A 20 -5.60 14.15 -12.12
C THR A 20 -5.91 12.73 -11.68
N PHE A 21 -7.19 12.50 -11.42
CA PHE A 21 -7.74 11.19 -11.08
C PHE A 21 -8.12 10.45 -12.36
N TYR A 22 -7.58 9.25 -12.55
CA TYR A 22 -7.84 8.40 -13.72
C TYR A 22 -8.76 7.23 -13.37
N PRO A 23 -9.69 6.83 -14.27
CA PRO A 23 -10.53 5.67 -14.05
C PRO A 23 -9.70 4.38 -14.01
N ARG A 24 -10.06 3.48 -13.11
CA ARG A 24 -9.47 2.15 -12.95
C ARG A 24 -10.54 1.09 -13.14
N TYR A 25 -10.16 0.04 -13.85
CA TYR A 25 -11.03 -1.07 -14.20
C TYR A 25 -10.43 -2.38 -13.67
N ASN A 26 -11.26 -3.39 -13.42
CA ASN A 26 -10.77 -4.75 -13.16
C ASN A 26 -10.38 -5.44 -14.49
N PHE A 27 -9.89 -6.68 -14.39
CA PHE A 27 -9.54 -7.51 -15.56
C PHE A 27 -10.72 -7.78 -16.50
N GLU A 28 -11.97 -7.66 -16.02
CA GLU A 28 -13.19 -7.79 -16.83
C GLU A 28 -13.61 -6.46 -17.50
N GLY A 29 -12.82 -5.40 -17.36
CA GLY A 29 -13.15 -4.07 -17.89
C GLY A 29 -14.23 -3.31 -17.11
N LYS A 30 -14.70 -3.82 -15.96
CA LYS A 30 -15.68 -3.14 -15.12
C LYS A 30 -15.02 -2.03 -14.30
N TYR A 31 -15.65 -0.86 -14.30
CA TYR A 31 -15.22 0.30 -13.51
C TYR A 31 -15.15 -0.04 -12.02
N ARG A 32 -14.06 0.37 -11.37
CA ARG A 32 -13.83 0.17 -9.93
C ARG A 32 -13.75 1.48 -9.19
N CYS A 33 -12.87 2.37 -9.61
CA CYS A 33 -12.61 3.63 -8.90
C CYS A 33 -11.95 4.64 -9.83
N HIS A 34 -11.81 5.85 -9.34
CA HIS A 34 -10.82 6.79 -9.83
C HIS A 34 -9.62 6.82 -8.89
N SER A 35 -8.41 6.93 -9.42
CA SER A 35 -7.20 7.01 -8.58
C SER A 35 -6.22 8.05 -9.09
N ALA A 36 -5.55 8.71 -8.16
CA ALA A 36 -4.35 9.51 -8.40
C ALA A 36 -3.20 8.99 -7.54
N SER A 37 -1.97 9.21 -8.01
CA SER A 37 -0.76 8.95 -7.24
C SER A 37 -0.17 10.29 -6.80
N TYR A 38 0.14 10.41 -5.51
CA TYR A 38 0.83 11.57 -4.97
C TYR A 38 2.04 11.10 -4.17
N ARG A 39 3.23 11.26 -4.77
CA ARG A 39 4.47 10.63 -4.28
C ARG A 39 4.24 9.13 -4.08
N ASN A 40 4.47 8.60 -2.89
CA ASN A 40 4.22 7.18 -2.57
C ASN A 40 2.73 6.87 -2.30
N LEU A 41 1.88 7.87 -2.06
CA LEU A 41 0.49 7.63 -1.68
C LEU A 41 -0.39 7.36 -2.90
N VAL A 42 -1.35 6.48 -2.73
CA VAL A 42 -2.42 6.24 -3.71
C VAL A 42 -3.72 6.76 -3.12
N ILE A 43 -4.34 7.71 -3.81
CA ILE A 43 -5.60 8.32 -3.42
C ILE A 43 -6.67 7.78 -4.35
N LYS A 44 -7.72 7.16 -3.80
CA LYS A 44 -8.81 6.54 -4.56
C LYS A 44 -10.15 7.17 -4.21
N ILE A 45 -11.01 7.33 -5.20
CA ILE A 45 -12.40 7.76 -5.03
C ILE A 45 -13.31 6.66 -5.56
N THR A 46 -14.14 6.10 -4.69
CA THR A 46 -15.08 5.01 -5.00
C THR A 46 -16.39 5.21 -4.26
N GLY A 47 -17.51 5.25 -4.97
CA GLY A 47 -18.84 5.37 -4.35
C GLY A 47 -18.92 6.52 -3.34
N GLY A 48 -18.42 7.70 -3.73
CA GLY A 48 -18.42 8.90 -2.88
C GLY A 48 -17.38 8.94 -1.76
N ARG A 49 -16.56 7.89 -1.60
CA ARG A 49 -15.56 7.78 -0.53
C ARG A 49 -14.15 7.99 -1.08
N LEU A 50 -13.39 8.83 -0.39
CA LEU A 50 -11.96 8.97 -0.60
C LEU A 50 -11.20 7.99 0.31
N THR A 51 -10.23 7.28 -0.24
CA THR A 51 -9.33 6.38 0.50
C THR A 51 -7.89 6.73 0.17
N ILE A 52 -7.04 6.77 1.19
CA ILE A 52 -5.60 7.01 1.07
C ILE A 52 -4.91 5.71 1.48
N GLU A 53 -4.03 5.22 0.62
CA GLU A 53 -3.33 3.96 0.82
C GLU A 53 -1.83 4.13 0.60
N ASN A 54 -1.10 3.07 0.98
CA ASN A 54 0.35 2.91 0.92
C ASN A 54 1.12 3.46 2.15
N SER A 55 2.45 3.32 2.14
CA SER A 55 3.34 3.60 3.28
C SER A 55 3.53 5.11 3.52
N LEU A 56 3.22 5.56 4.74
CA LEU A 56 3.55 6.91 5.21
C LEU A 56 5.07 7.11 5.37
N HIS A 57 5.79 6.05 5.74
CA HIS A 57 7.24 6.08 5.87
C HIS A 57 7.93 6.32 4.51
N LYS A 58 7.56 5.58 3.46
CA LYS A 58 8.05 5.86 2.09
C LYS A 58 7.57 7.21 1.57
N PHE A 59 6.42 7.70 2.02
CA PHE A 59 5.94 9.03 1.66
C PHE A 59 6.88 10.14 2.18
N ILE A 60 7.40 9.99 3.40
CA ILE A 60 8.34 10.97 3.98
C ILE A 60 9.78 10.71 3.53
N ASN A 61 10.28 9.48 3.66
CA ASN A 61 11.71 9.13 3.55
C ASN A 61 12.10 8.47 2.21
N SER A 62 11.16 8.26 1.29
CA SER A 62 11.35 7.52 0.02
C SER A 62 11.82 6.07 0.18
N ASN A 63 11.98 5.60 1.42
CA ASN A 63 12.36 4.25 1.80
C ASN A 63 11.52 3.78 3.00
N ASN A 64 11.60 2.50 3.36
CA ASN A 64 10.90 1.93 4.50
C ASN A 64 11.80 1.14 5.46
N TYR A 65 13.11 1.37 5.43
CA TYR A 65 14.09 0.62 6.23
C TYR A 65 14.80 1.48 7.27
N SER A 66 14.77 2.82 7.13
CA SER A 66 15.24 3.71 8.18
C SER A 66 14.29 3.71 9.39
N ASP A 67 14.66 4.42 10.44
CA ASP A 67 13.69 4.73 11.49
C ASP A 67 12.55 5.60 10.93
N PHE A 68 11.38 5.46 11.55
CA PHE A 68 10.20 6.28 11.31
C PHE A 68 9.58 6.68 12.64
N THR A 69 9.75 7.95 12.98
CA THR A 69 9.43 8.52 14.28
C THR A 69 8.00 9.03 14.35
N PHE A 70 7.51 9.28 15.57
CA PHE A 70 6.18 9.87 15.77
C PHE A 70 6.07 11.29 15.18
N SER A 71 7.15 12.08 15.21
CA SER A 71 7.17 13.40 14.58
C SER A 71 7.07 13.30 13.05
N GLU A 72 7.72 12.32 12.43
CA GLU A 72 7.58 12.06 10.98
C GLU A 72 6.17 11.56 10.62
N LEU A 73 5.53 10.77 11.50
CA LEU A 73 4.13 10.41 11.34
C LEU A 73 3.23 11.65 11.35
N ASN A 74 3.39 12.55 12.32
CA ASN A 74 2.61 13.79 12.38
C ASN A 74 2.82 14.66 11.14
N ASN A 75 4.08 14.83 10.72
CA ASN A 75 4.43 15.54 9.48
C ASN A 75 3.76 14.90 8.25
N ALA A 76 3.71 13.56 8.17
CA ALA A 76 3.01 12.86 7.08
C ALA A 76 1.52 13.18 7.07
N ILE A 77 0.86 13.20 8.23
CA ILE A 77 -0.56 13.56 8.35
C ILE A 77 -0.78 15.03 7.96
N GLU A 78 0.01 15.97 8.48
CA GLU A 78 -0.10 17.40 8.15
C GLU A 78 0.06 17.66 6.64
N GLN A 79 1.01 16.99 5.98
CA GLN A 79 1.17 17.09 4.53
C GLN A 79 -0.04 16.53 3.76
N ILE A 80 -0.64 15.44 4.24
CA ILE A 80 -1.87 14.88 3.66
C ILE A 80 -3.05 15.84 3.83
N GLU A 81 -3.23 16.40 5.03
CA GLU A 81 -4.28 17.38 5.31
C GLU A 81 -4.14 18.61 4.41
N SER A 82 -2.91 19.14 4.31
CA SER A 82 -2.60 20.28 3.45
C SER A 82 -2.86 19.97 1.97
N LYS A 83 -2.54 18.75 1.51
CA LYS A 83 -2.77 18.33 0.13
C LYS A 83 -4.26 18.17 -0.19
N LEU A 84 -4.99 17.47 0.66
CA LEU A 84 -6.39 17.14 0.42
C LEU A 84 -7.37 18.21 0.89
N LYS A 85 -6.91 19.19 1.67
CA LYS A 85 -7.78 20.19 2.32
C LYS A 85 -8.87 19.52 3.17
N ILE A 86 -8.53 18.39 3.80
CA ILE A 86 -9.39 17.61 4.70
C ILE A 86 -8.61 17.41 5.99
N GLN A 87 -9.19 17.80 7.13
CA GLN A 87 -8.61 17.53 8.44
C GLN A 87 -8.71 16.03 8.78
N SER A 88 -7.68 15.49 9.41
CA SER A 88 -7.54 14.07 9.76
C SER A 88 -8.60 13.58 10.73
N GLU A 89 -9.20 14.47 11.54
CA GLU A 89 -10.37 14.18 12.39
C GLU A 89 -11.60 13.72 11.59
N HIS A 90 -11.70 14.10 10.31
CA HIS A 90 -12.75 13.65 9.40
C HIS A 90 -12.39 12.33 8.69
N LEU A 91 -11.17 11.82 8.88
CA LEU A 91 -10.72 10.57 8.30
C LEU A 91 -10.92 9.41 9.28
N LYS A 92 -11.28 8.25 8.73
CA LYS A 92 -11.40 7.01 9.51
C LYS A 92 -10.20 6.11 9.22
N LEU A 93 -9.40 5.81 10.25
CA LEU A 93 -8.35 4.80 10.15
C LEU A 93 -8.99 3.42 9.88
N LYS A 94 -8.67 2.84 8.73
CA LYS A 94 -9.18 1.52 8.31
C LYS A 94 -8.21 0.39 8.61
N ARG A 95 -6.92 0.64 8.45
CA ARG A 95 -5.85 -0.33 8.67
C ARG A 95 -4.57 0.42 8.99
N ILE A 96 -3.81 -0.08 9.96
CA ILE A 96 -2.45 0.35 10.27
C ILE A 96 -1.54 -0.88 10.26
N GLU A 97 -0.31 -0.72 9.76
CA GLU A 97 0.76 -1.71 9.88
C GLU A 97 1.95 -0.99 10.51
N VAL A 98 2.47 -1.54 11.60
CA VAL A 98 3.65 -1.05 12.31
C VAL A 98 4.69 -2.16 12.27
N ALA A 99 5.94 -1.80 11.99
CA ALA A 99 7.04 -2.75 11.88
C ALA A 99 8.26 -2.22 12.62
N VAL A 100 9.04 -3.14 13.19
CA VAL A 100 10.34 -2.87 13.79
C VAL A 100 11.38 -3.69 13.04
N ASN A 101 12.52 -3.06 12.74
CA ASN A 101 13.67 -3.82 12.23
C ASN A 101 14.42 -4.37 13.45
N ILE A 102 14.69 -5.67 13.43
CA ILE A 102 15.49 -6.34 14.46
C ILE A 102 16.68 -7.02 13.79
N GLU A 103 17.75 -7.24 14.55
CA GLU A 103 18.85 -8.07 14.08
C GLU A 103 18.35 -9.51 13.87
N TYR A 104 18.60 -10.05 12.68
CA TYR A 104 18.14 -11.38 12.34
C TYR A 104 18.95 -12.42 13.11
N LEU A 105 18.28 -13.13 14.01
CA LEU A 105 18.80 -14.36 14.60
C LEU A 105 18.13 -15.53 13.89
N GLU A 106 18.90 -16.53 13.48
CA GLU A 106 18.37 -17.73 12.80
C GLU A 106 17.26 -18.42 13.62
N GLN A 107 17.34 -18.31 14.95
CA GLN A 107 16.38 -18.79 15.93
C GLN A 107 15.05 -18.01 15.94
N PHE A 108 14.99 -16.82 15.32
CA PHE A 108 13.79 -15.97 15.28
C PHE A 108 12.64 -16.61 14.50
N ASN A 109 12.94 -17.39 13.46
CA ASN A 109 11.94 -18.18 12.75
C ASN A 109 11.29 -19.25 13.65
N ASN A 110 12.03 -19.74 14.66
CA ASN A 110 11.52 -20.69 15.65
C ASN A 110 10.66 -20.01 16.73
N LEU A 111 10.63 -18.68 16.81
CA LEU A 111 9.70 -17.98 17.72
C LEU A 111 8.28 -17.90 17.13
N PHE A 112 8.13 -18.03 15.81
CA PHE A 112 6.83 -18.03 15.12
C PHE A 112 6.34 -19.45 14.82
N ILE A 113 6.32 -20.31 15.83
CA ILE A 113 5.80 -21.68 15.69
C ILE A 113 4.28 -21.69 15.89
N LEU A 114 3.80 -21.08 16.98
CA LEU A 114 2.40 -21.22 17.38
C LEU A 114 1.96 -19.99 18.19
N TYR A 115 0.80 -19.43 17.86
CA TYR A 115 0.13 -18.43 18.68
C TYR A 115 -1.33 -18.84 18.86
N GLY A 116 -1.76 -19.04 20.11
CA GLY A 116 -3.14 -19.45 20.41
C GLY A 116 -3.57 -20.75 19.70
N MET A 117 -2.72 -21.77 19.66
CA MET A 117 -2.95 -23.06 18.97
C MET A 117 -3.11 -22.99 17.45
N LYS A 118 -2.78 -21.85 16.84
CA LYS A 118 -2.72 -21.70 15.38
C LYS A 118 -1.27 -21.57 14.92
N GLU A 119 -0.95 -22.30 13.87
CA GLU A 119 0.36 -22.24 13.22
C GLU A 119 0.50 -20.98 12.37
N PHE A 120 1.75 -20.59 12.14
CA PHE A 120 2.09 -19.52 11.21
C PHE A 120 2.23 -20.07 9.79
N ASP A 121 1.59 -19.40 8.84
CA ASP A 121 1.72 -19.67 7.42
C ASP A 121 3.09 -19.22 6.89
N ASN A 122 3.63 -19.97 5.93
CA ASN A 122 4.85 -19.60 5.25
C ASN A 122 4.63 -18.43 4.28
N MET A 123 5.41 -17.37 4.41
CA MET A 123 5.56 -16.33 3.39
C MET A 123 6.55 -16.81 2.34
N ARG A 124 6.13 -16.90 1.08
CA ARG A 124 6.94 -17.48 0.00
C ARG A 124 6.86 -16.68 -1.29
N SER A 125 7.95 -16.71 -2.06
CA SER A 125 8.01 -16.30 -3.46
C SER A 125 8.55 -17.48 -4.25
N GLY A 126 7.72 -18.04 -5.15
CA GLY A 126 8.02 -19.32 -5.79
C GLY A 126 8.29 -20.41 -4.76
N LYS A 127 9.51 -20.97 -4.80
CA LYS A 127 9.96 -22.01 -3.86
C LYS A 127 10.65 -21.46 -2.61
N THR A 128 10.97 -20.17 -2.57
CA THR A 128 11.73 -19.54 -1.50
C THR A 128 10.80 -19.11 -0.37
N ILE A 129 10.99 -19.67 0.82
CA ILE A 129 10.35 -19.21 2.05
C ILE A 129 11.24 -18.13 2.66
N TYR A 130 10.67 -16.94 2.89
CA TYR A 130 11.41 -15.79 3.42
C TYR A 130 10.82 -15.26 4.73
N GLY A 131 9.77 -15.89 5.25
CA GLY A 131 9.19 -15.52 6.52
C GLY A 131 7.95 -16.31 6.91
N LYS A 132 7.31 -15.86 7.98
CA LYS A 132 6.14 -16.44 8.61
C LYS A 132 5.07 -15.38 8.83
N LYS A 133 3.81 -15.77 8.67
CA LYS A 133 2.65 -14.90 8.91
C LYS A 133 1.57 -15.62 9.69
N PHE A 134 1.09 -14.98 10.74
CA PHE A 134 -0.09 -15.41 11.47
C PHE A 134 -1.29 -14.54 11.10
N PHE A 135 -2.43 -15.20 10.88
CA PHE A 135 -3.70 -14.56 10.59
C PHE A 135 -4.65 -14.64 11.80
N GLY A 136 -4.79 -13.52 12.49
CA GLY A 136 -5.83 -13.33 13.50
C GLY A 136 -7.12 -12.78 12.88
N SER A 137 -8.20 -12.79 13.66
CA SER A 137 -9.47 -12.17 13.27
C SER A 137 -9.38 -10.64 13.20
N GLU A 138 -8.54 -10.03 14.06
CA GLU A 138 -8.44 -8.58 14.22
C GLU A 138 -7.08 -8.01 13.81
N PHE A 139 -6.03 -8.83 13.86
CA PHE A 139 -4.68 -8.43 13.49
C PHE A 139 -3.94 -9.56 12.78
N ASN A 140 -2.88 -9.20 12.07
CA ASN A 140 -1.95 -10.16 11.48
C ASN A 140 -0.55 -9.86 12.01
N VAL A 141 0.25 -10.90 12.23
CA VAL A 141 1.66 -10.76 12.60
C VAL A 141 2.51 -11.34 11.48
N LYS A 142 3.57 -10.63 11.10
CA LYS A 142 4.54 -11.10 10.11
C LYS A 142 5.94 -10.99 10.71
N GLY A 143 6.74 -12.02 10.54
CA GLY A 143 8.17 -11.98 10.77
C GLY A 143 8.87 -12.53 9.53
N TYR A 144 9.78 -11.76 8.94
CA TYR A 144 10.39 -12.15 7.67
C TYR A 144 11.75 -11.49 7.49
N ASP A 145 12.57 -12.11 6.65
CA ASP A 145 13.82 -11.53 6.16
C ASP A 145 13.50 -10.47 5.10
N LYS A 146 13.64 -9.20 5.50
CA LYS A 146 13.39 -8.04 4.66
C LYS A 146 14.38 -7.91 3.51
N THR A 147 15.61 -8.44 3.64
CA THR A 147 16.61 -8.41 2.58
C THR A 147 16.21 -9.34 1.44
N ILE A 148 15.72 -10.53 1.77
CA ILE A 148 15.21 -11.50 0.80
C ILE A 148 13.93 -10.96 0.14
N GLU A 149 13.00 -10.43 0.94
CA GLU A 149 11.75 -9.82 0.43
C GLU A 149 12.02 -8.66 -0.55
N THR A 150 12.98 -7.79 -0.24
CA THR A 150 13.35 -6.68 -1.12
C THR A 150 13.95 -7.15 -2.43
N LYS A 151 14.84 -8.17 -2.40
CA LYS A 151 15.43 -8.73 -3.63
C LYS A 151 14.36 -9.32 -4.54
N LEU A 152 13.46 -10.10 -3.97
CA LEU A 152 12.36 -10.72 -4.70
C LEU A 152 11.41 -9.66 -5.30
N ASN A 153 11.07 -8.61 -4.54
CA ASN A 153 10.21 -7.54 -5.05
C ASN A 153 10.87 -6.73 -6.17
N ARG A 154 12.19 -6.48 -6.13
CA ARG A 154 12.88 -5.80 -7.24
C ARG A 154 12.84 -6.63 -8.52
N GLU A 155 13.06 -7.94 -8.43
CA GLU A 155 12.92 -8.84 -9.58
C GLU A 155 11.50 -8.77 -10.17
N TYR A 156 10.46 -8.68 -9.32
CA TYR A 156 9.08 -8.48 -9.77
C TYR A 156 8.80 -7.09 -10.34
N ASP A 157 9.39 -6.02 -9.81
CA ASP A 157 9.23 -4.66 -10.34
C ASP A 157 9.95 -4.52 -11.70
N ASP A 158 11.11 -5.17 -11.87
CA ASP A 158 11.85 -5.23 -13.14
C ASP A 158 11.09 -6.07 -14.19
N LEU A 159 10.52 -7.22 -13.79
CA LEU A 159 9.61 -8.01 -14.64
C LEU A 159 8.29 -7.29 -14.92
N GLY A 160 7.73 -6.58 -13.95
CA GLY A 160 6.48 -5.81 -14.07
C GLY A 160 6.64 -4.54 -14.92
N THR A 161 7.86 -4.00 -15.00
CA THR A 161 8.24 -2.94 -15.95
C THR A 161 8.37 -3.50 -17.37
N GLN A 162 8.82 -4.75 -17.54
CA GLN A 162 8.84 -5.44 -18.83
C GLN A 162 7.46 -5.94 -19.29
N ILE A 163 6.53 -6.25 -18.37
CA ILE A 163 5.19 -6.77 -18.70
C ILE A 163 4.14 -5.64 -18.86
N LYS A 164 4.53 -4.37 -18.68
CA LYS A 164 3.67 -3.18 -18.95
C LYS A 164 4.02 -2.48 -20.27
N ALA A 165 4.17 -3.25 -21.33
CA ALA A 165 3.74 -2.83 -22.65
C ALA A 165 2.90 -3.97 -23.22
N PRO A 166 1.58 -3.82 -23.41
CA PRO A 166 0.99 -4.50 -24.55
C PRO A 166 1.65 -3.87 -25.77
N ASP A 167 2.54 -4.63 -26.40
CA ASP A 167 2.97 -4.40 -27.78
C ASP A 167 1.69 -4.32 -28.62
N ASN A 168 1.18 -3.09 -28.84
CA ASN A 168 0.21 -2.66 -29.85
C ASN A 168 -0.47 -1.34 -29.43
N VAL A 169 0.30 -0.26 -29.31
CA VAL A 169 -0.24 1.09 -29.50
C VAL A 169 0.74 1.90 -30.34
N SER A 170 0.52 1.95 -31.64
CA SER A 170 1.11 2.94 -32.53
C SER A 170 0.43 4.30 -32.29
N PHE A 171 1.22 5.35 -32.08
CA PHE A 171 0.73 6.73 -32.17
C PHE A 171 1.14 7.33 -33.52
N PRO A 172 0.28 8.15 -34.16
CA PRO A 172 0.64 8.93 -35.34
C PRO A 172 1.69 10.00 -35.03
#